data_AF-A0AAN8ZVW4-F1
#
_entry.id   AF-A0AAN8ZVW4-F1
#
_cell.length_a   1.000
_cell.length_b   1.000
_cell.length_c   1.000
_cell.angle_alpha   90.00
_cell.angle_beta   90.00
_cell.angle_gamma   90.00
#
_symmetry.space_group_name_H-M   'P 1'
#
loop_
_entity.id
_entity.type
_entity.pdbx_description
1 polymer ?
#
loop_
_entity_poly.entity_id
_entity_poly.type
_entity_poly.pdbx_seq_one_letter_code
_entity_poly.pdbx_strand_id
1 'polypeptide(L)' 'MPLPEGPAEPDTILKIQSSQEMKKLFRQSHPFFINKELRELTYTTKHRWYPRPQKRFAKKNPPRDREYL' A
#
# COMPACT_ATOMS: atom_id res chain seq x y z
N MET A 1 -27.42 -12.38 -5.84
CA MET A 1 -27.17 -10.93 -6.00
C MET A 1 -26.31 -10.77 -7.25
N PRO A 2 -26.74 -9.99 -8.27
CA PRO A 2 -25.92 -9.76 -9.47
C PRO A 2 -24.66 -8.96 -9.12
N LEU A 3 -23.58 -9.14 -9.90
CA LEU A 3 -22.38 -8.31 -9.76
C LEU A 3 -22.72 -6.84 -10.05
N PRO A 4 -22.14 -5.88 -9.31
CA PRO A 4 -22.35 -4.46 -9.55
C PRO A 4 -21.86 -4.08 -10.96
N GLU A 5 -22.61 -3.23 -11.65
CA GLU A 5 -22.20 -2.67 -12.94
C GLU A 5 -20.90 -1.87 -12.76
N GLY A 6 -19.94 -2.10 -13.66
CA GLY A 6 -18.63 -1.47 -13.61
C GLY A 6 -18.73 0.05 -13.77
N PRO A 7 -17.76 0.82 -13.24
CA PRO A 7 -17.78 2.27 -13.34
C PRO A 7 -17.84 2.71 -14.81
N ALA A 8 -18.77 3.60 -15.14
CA ALA A 8 -18.89 4.19 -16.46
C ALA A 8 -17.57 4.90 -16.84
N GLU A 9 -17.05 4.60 -18.03
CA GLU A 9 -15.83 5.25 -18.51
C GLU A 9 -16.07 6.75 -18.72
N PRO A 10 -15.20 7.64 -18.21
CA PRO A 10 -15.34 9.06 -18.44
C PRO A 10 -14.93 9.42 -19.87
N ASP A 11 -15.86 9.91 -20.68
CA ASP A 11 -15.66 10.47 -22.03
C ASP A 11 -14.81 11.76 -22.00
N THR A 12 -13.54 11.67 -21.63
CA THR A 12 -12.63 12.81 -21.60
C THR A 12 -11.29 12.49 -22.26
N ILE A 13 -10.91 13.32 -23.23
CA ILE A 13 -9.71 13.16 -24.06
C ILE A 13 -8.40 13.39 -23.26
N LEU A 14 -8.48 14.02 -22.10
CA LEU A 14 -7.32 14.45 -21.32
C LEU A 14 -7.03 13.53 -20.11
N LYS A 15 -5.79 13.02 -20.02
CA LYS A 15 -5.21 12.24 -18.89
C LYS A 15 -5.08 13.01 -17.55
N ILE A 16 -5.76 14.15 -17.39
CA ILE A 16 -5.54 15.10 -16.29
C ILE A 16 -6.30 14.69 -15.02
N GLN A 17 -7.37 13.89 -15.14
CA GLN A 17 -8.20 13.46 -14.01
C GLN A 17 -7.38 12.76 -12.91
N SER A 18 -6.37 11.96 -13.29
CA SER A 18 -5.51 11.25 -12.34
C SER A 18 -4.52 12.17 -11.61
N SER A 19 -4.27 13.39 -12.08
CA SER A 19 -3.16 14.21 -11.57
C SER A 19 -3.38 14.74 -10.15
N GLN A 20 -4.62 15.11 -9.80
CA GLN A 20 -4.92 15.62 -8.45
C GLN A 20 -4.95 14.49 -7.41
N GLU A 21 -5.51 13.34 -7.77
CA GLU A 21 -5.51 12.15 -6.91
C GLU A 21 -4.09 11.61 -6.71
N MET A 22 -3.30 11.49 -7.77
CA MET A 22 -1.91 11.09 -7.66
C MET A 22 -1.11 12.05 -6.77
N LYS A 23 -1.31 13.37 -6.89
CA LYS A 23 -0.66 14.35 -6.00
C LYS A 23 -1.02 14.15 -4.52
N LYS A 24 -2.25 13.73 -4.21
CA LYS A 24 -2.67 13.41 -2.84
C LYS A 24 -2.00 12.12 -2.33
N LEU A 25 -1.89 11.10 -3.17
CA LEU A 25 -1.25 9.82 -2.83
C LEU A 25 0.25 9.97 -2.52
N PHE A 26 0.95 10.82 -3.27
CA PHE A 26 2.39 11.04 -3.08
C PHE A 26 2.71 12.14 -2.06
N ARG A 27 1.71 12.69 -1.35
CA ARG A 27 1.97 13.71 -0.32
C ARG A 27 2.68 13.08 0.87
N GLN A 28 3.77 13.70 1.32
CA GLN A 28 4.45 13.28 2.53
C GLN A 28 3.56 13.52 3.75
N SER A 29 3.14 12.44 4.41
CA SER A 29 2.34 12.46 5.63
C SER A 29 3.19 12.03 6.83
N HIS A 30 2.78 12.46 8.03
CA HIS A 30 3.48 12.07 9.25
C HIS A 30 3.34 10.55 9.49
N PRO A 31 4.41 9.83 9.92
CA PRO A 31 4.39 8.37 10.06
C PRO A 31 3.24 7.80 10.90
N PHE A 32 2.76 8.58 11.86
CA PHE A 32 1.59 8.22 12.68
C PHE A 32 0.32 7.98 11.85
N PHE A 33 0.03 8.85 10.87
CA PHE A 33 -1.17 8.72 10.03
C PHE A 33 -1.06 7.54 9.07
N ILE A 34 0.12 7.36 8.48
CA ILE A 34 0.43 6.21 7.62
C ILE A 34 0.19 4.90 8.36
N ASN A 35 0.70 4.79 9.60
CA ASN A 35 0.53 3.59 10.40
C ASN A 35 -0.93 3.32 10.78
N LYS A 36 -1.72 4.37 10.98
CA LYS A 36 -3.15 4.25 11.26
C LYS A 36 -3.91 3.69 10.05
N GLU A 37 -3.68 4.26 8.87
CA GLU A 37 -4.28 3.81 7.61
C GLU A 37 -3.90 2.36 7.30
N LEU A 38 -2.61 2.02 7.38
CA LEU A 38 -2.11 0.65 7.14
C LEU A 38 -2.75 -0.37 8.07
N ARG A 39 -2.95 0.00 9.35
CA ARG A 39 -3.58 -0.85 10.34
C ARG A 39 -5.04 -1.13 10.00
N GLU A 40 -5.78 -0.11 9.58
CA GLU A 40 -7.19 -0.20 9.22
C GLU A 40 -7.39 -1.00 7.93
N LEU A 41 -6.51 -0.83 6.93
CA LEU A 41 -6.54 -1.59 5.67
C LEU A 41 -6.23 -3.08 5.85
N THR A 42 -5.26 -3.40 6.73
CA THR A 42 -4.76 -4.78 6.89
C THR A 42 -5.37 -5.51 8.09
N TYR A 43 -6.23 -4.85 8.86
CA TYR A 43 -6.80 -5.36 10.11
C TYR A 43 -5.73 -5.88 11.09
N THR A 44 -4.58 -5.20 11.13
CA THR A 44 -3.44 -5.57 11.97
C THR A 44 -3.41 -4.77 13.28
N THR A 45 -2.44 -5.03 14.16
CA THR A 45 -2.20 -4.21 15.35
C THR A 45 -1.17 -3.11 15.08
N LYS A 46 -1.27 -1.99 15.82
CA LYS A 46 -0.38 -0.81 15.65
C LYS A 46 1.10 -1.14 15.82
N HIS A 47 1.44 -2.10 16.69
CA HIS A 47 2.82 -2.46 17.05
C HIS A 47 3.62 -3.13 15.92
N ARG A 48 2.95 -3.55 14.84
CA ARG A 48 3.61 -4.12 13.66
C ARG A 48 4.35 -3.07 12.83
N TRP A 49 3.84 -1.84 12.81
CA TRP A 49 4.27 -0.77 11.91
C TRP A 49 5.30 0.20 12.52
N TYR A 50 5.64 0.05 13.80
CA TYR A 50 6.74 0.79 14.42
C TYR A 50 8.10 0.13 14.11
N PRO A 51 9.17 0.92 13.91
CA PRO A 51 10.50 0.39 13.63
C PRO A 51 10.98 -0.51 14.77
N ARG A 52 11.61 -1.64 14.43
CA ARG A 52 12.14 -2.60 15.41
C ARG A 52 13.64 -2.79 15.21
N PRO A 53 14.43 -2.81 16.30
CA PRO A 53 15.89 -3.01 16.21
C PRO A 53 16.27 -4.39 15.70
N GLN A 54 15.42 -5.42 15.91
CA GLN A 54 15.68 -6.81 15.52
C GLN A 54 15.81 -7.01 14.00
N LYS A 55 15.24 -6.12 13.17
CA LYS A 55 15.45 -6.17 11.72
C LYS A 55 16.92 -6.00 11.31
N ARG A 56 17.79 -5.51 12.21
CA ARG A 56 19.24 -5.43 11.99
C ARG A 56 19.92 -6.79 11.78
N PHE A 57 19.37 -7.84 12.40
CA PHE A 57 19.95 -9.19 12.35
C PHE A 57 19.27 -10.10 11.33
N ALA A 58 18.39 -9.55 10.50
CA ALA A 58 17.75 -10.32 9.43
C ALA A 58 18.82 -10.76 8.41
N LYS A 59 18.83 -12.06 8.07
CA LYS A 59 19.68 -12.60 7.00
C LYS A 59 19.28 -11.93 5.68
N LYS A 60 20.21 -11.26 4.99
CA LYS A 60 19.94 -10.56 3.73
C LYS A 60 19.57 -11.53 2.60
N ASN A 61 20.29 -12.63 2.51
CA ASN A 61 20.06 -13.70 1.52
C ASN A 61 19.75 -15.00 2.28
N PRO A 62 18.51 -15.19 2.74
CA PRO A 62 18.09 -16.49 3.25
C PRO A 62 18.08 -17.50 2.10
N PRO A 63 18.42 -18.78 2.35
CA PRO A 63 18.28 -19.83 1.36
C PRO A 63 16.80 -19.91 0.93
N ARG A 64 16.56 -20.05 -0.38
CA ARG A 64 15.23 -20.29 -0.93
C ARG A 64 15.05 -21.79 -1.07
N ASP A 65 14.03 -22.34 -0.41
CA ASP A 65 13.73 -23.79 -0.46
C ASP A 65 13.29 -24.30 -1.86
N ARG A 66 13.15 -23.42 -2.85
CA ARG A 66 12.78 -23.75 -4.23
C ARG A 66 13.62 -22.92 -5.21
N GLU A 67 14.63 -23.54 -5.82
CA GLU A 67 15.50 -22.86 -6.81
C GLU A 67 14.87 -22.74 -8.21
N TYR A 68 13.86 -23.57 -8.53
CA TYR A 68 13.31 -23.73 -9.88
C TYR A 68 11.77 -23.53 -9.98
N LEU A 69 11.14 -22.91 -8.98
CA LEU A 69 9.72 -22.49 -8.97
C LEU A 69 9.60 -20.98 -8.75
#